data_AF-A0A7C2ZCV1-F1
#
_entry.id   AF-A0A7C2ZCV1-F1
#
_cell.length_a   1.000
_cell.length_b   1.000
_cell.length_c   1.000
_cell.angle_alpha   90.00
_cell.angle_beta   90.00
_cell.angle_gamma   90.00
#
_symmetry.space_group_name_H-M   'P 1'
#
loop_
_entity.id
_entity.type
_entity.pdbx_description
1 polymer ?
#
loop_
_entity_poly.entity_id
_entity_poly.type
_entity_poly.pdbx_seq_one_letter_code
_entity_poly.pdbx_strand_id
1 'polypeptide(L)'
;MARKPVIVSLDAGGTMTDTVIVDEEGEFTVGKALTVPEDESVSFADSVMDAAGYWDMSVGDVLRSVGACIYSGTTMINTLLTRKGLRVGLIISKGLEDYVLME
;
A
#
# COMPACT_ATOMS: atom_id res chain seq x y z
N MET A 1 21.39 12.32 -18.19
CA MET A 1 21.73 11.07 -17.45
C MET A 1 20.43 10.29 -17.34
N ALA A 2 20.44 8.96 -17.48
CA ALA A 2 19.21 8.19 -17.29
C ALA A 2 18.85 8.24 -15.80
N ARG A 3 17.62 8.69 -15.48
CA ARG A 3 17.16 8.79 -14.09
C ARG A 3 17.09 7.39 -13.47
N LYS A 4 17.49 7.25 -12.21
CA LYS A 4 17.57 5.96 -11.53
C LYS A 4 16.71 5.96 -10.27
N PRO A 5 15.46 5.46 -10.34
CA PRO A 5 14.62 5.25 -9.18
C PRO A 5 15.28 4.30 -8.18
N VAL A 6 15.30 4.67 -6.90
CA VAL A 6 15.90 3.86 -5.82
C VAL A 6 14.90 3.45 -4.75
N ILE A 7 13.86 4.26 -4.52
CA ILE A 7 12.80 3.98 -3.54
C ILE A 7 11.44 4.19 -4.20
N VAL A 8 10.52 3.28 -3.92
CA VAL A 8 9.08 3.45 -4.18
C VAL A 8 8.35 3.31 -2.85
N SER A 9 7.51 4.27 -2.51
CA SER A 9 6.68 4.26 -1.30
C SER A 9 5.22 4.38 -1.69
N LEU A 10 4.35 3.58 -1.08
CA LEU A 10 2.91 3.60 -1.32
C LEU A 10 2.10 3.81 -0.05
N ASP A 11 0.96 4.47 -0.21
CA ASP A 11 -0.13 4.53 0.76
C ASP A 11 -1.44 4.07 0.08
N ALA A 12 -1.97 2.93 0.53
CA ALA A 12 -3.12 2.25 -0.06
C ALA A 12 -4.32 2.14 0.91
N GLY A 13 -5.47 1.70 0.40
CA GLY A 13 -6.63 1.32 1.23
C GLY A 13 -7.64 2.43 1.54
N GLY A 14 -7.37 3.68 1.13
CA GLY A 14 -8.37 4.75 1.05
C GLY A 14 -9.14 4.73 -0.27
N THR A 15 -9.74 5.86 -0.65
CA THR A 15 -10.36 6.03 -1.98
C THR A 15 -9.33 6.01 -3.11
N MET A 16 -8.12 6.50 -2.83
CA MET A 16 -7.02 6.62 -3.77
C MET A 16 -5.80 5.91 -3.19
N THR A 17 -4.97 5.38 -4.08
CA THR A 17 -3.64 4.84 -3.77
C THR A 17 -2.60 5.83 -4.25
N ASP A 18 -1.77 6.30 -3.32
CA ASP A 18 -0.74 7.30 -3.54
C ASP A 18 0.63 6.62 -3.63
N THR A 19 1.46 7.04 -4.58
CA THR A 19 2.83 6.55 -4.75
C THR A 19 3.81 7.71 -4.74
N VAL A 20 4.97 7.52 -4.11
CA VAL A 20 6.13 8.40 -4.23
C VAL A 20 7.31 7.59 -4.77
N ILE A 21 7.90 8.06 -5.86
CA ILE A 21 9.14 7.50 -6.42
C ILE A 21 10.26 8.49 -6.13
N VAL A 22 11.38 8.01 -5.57
CA VAL A 22 12.57 8.83 -5.29
C VAL A 22 13.76 8.27 -6.08
N ASP A 23 14.50 9.14 -6.76
CA ASP A 23 15.73 8.79 -7.48
C ASP A 23 16.99 8.91 -6.62
N GLU A 24 18.14 8.51 -7.18
CA GLU A 24 19.42 8.52 -6.45
C GLU A 24 19.94 9.93 -6.09
N GLU A 25 19.43 10.97 -6.74
CA GLU A 25 19.73 12.38 -6.45
C GLU A 25 18.78 12.97 -5.39
N GLY A 26 17.74 12.21 -5.00
CA GLY A 26 16.73 12.62 -4.02
C GLY A 26 15.56 13.38 -4.63
N GLU A 27 15.49 13.50 -5.95
CA GLU A 27 14.33 14.06 -6.65
C GLU A 27 13.19 13.04 -6.63
N PHE A 28 11.95 13.54 -6.60
CA PHE A 28 10.78 12.67 -6.46
C PHE A 28 9.61 13.05 -7.35
N THR A 29 8.78 12.05 -7.63
CA THR A 29 7.47 12.20 -8.27
C THR A 29 6.39 11.57 -7.42
N VAL A 30 5.17 12.06 -7.58
CA VAL A 30 3.99 11.55 -6.89
C VAL A 30 3.01 11.07 -7.94
N GLY A 31 2.48 9.87 -7.74
CA GLY A 31 1.43 9.30 -8.56
C GLY A 31 0.20 9.00 -7.73
N LYS A 32 -0.95 8.97 -8.39
CA LYS A 32 -2.24 8.75 -7.74
C LYS A 32 -3.18 7.96 -8.63
N ALA A 33 -3.72 6.87 -8.09
CA ALA A 33 -4.71 6.04 -8.79
C ALA A 33 -5.91 5.75 -7.88
N LEU A 34 -7.04 5.33 -8.48
CA LEU A 34 -8.17 4.81 -7.72
C LEU A 34 -7.76 3.52 -7.02
N THR A 35 -8.16 3.37 -5.75
CA THR A 35 -7.98 2.09 -5.05
C THR A 35 -8.99 1.08 -5.59
N VAL A 36 -8.49 -0.12 -5.88
CA VAL A 36 -9.22 -1.33 -6.27
C VAL A 36 -9.16 -2.30 -5.07
N PRO A 37 -10.14 -2.28 -4.14
CA PRO A 37 -10.07 -3.03 -2.89
C PRO A 37 -10.03 -4.55 -3.05
N GLU A 38 -10.56 -5.05 -4.18
CA GLU A 38 -10.53 -6.47 -4.55
C GLU A 38 -9.15 -6.94 -5.01
N ASP A 39 -8.31 -6.03 -5.52
CA ASP A 39 -6.95 -6.30 -5.96
C ASP A 39 -6.07 -5.04 -5.89
N GLU A 40 -5.42 -4.85 -4.74
CA GLU A 40 -4.56 -3.70 -4.52
C GLU A 40 -3.31 -3.69 -5.42
N SER A 41 -2.95 -4.83 -6.05
CA SER A 41 -1.82 -4.86 -6.98
C SER A 41 -2.07 -4.05 -8.25
N VAL A 42 -3.34 -3.95 -8.67
CA VAL A 42 -3.76 -3.08 -9.78
C VAL A 42 -3.58 -1.61 -9.38
N SER A 43 -4.06 -1.25 -8.20
CA SER A 43 -3.94 0.12 -7.66
C SER A 43 -2.47 0.56 -7.54
N PHE A 44 -1.61 -0.36 -7.09
CA PHE A 44 -0.17 -0.18 -7.02
C PHE A 44 0.40 0.11 -8.42
N ALA A 45 0.10 -0.73 -9.41
CA ALA A 45 0.66 -0.61 -10.75
C ALA A 45 0.23 0.70 -11.42
N ASP A 46 -1.05 1.07 -11.28
CA ASP A 46 -1.60 2.30 -11.84
C ASP A 46 -1.01 3.55 -11.18
N SER A 47 -0.85 3.54 -9.86
CA SER A 47 -0.27 4.66 -9.11
C SER A 47 1.22 4.85 -9.40
N VAL A 48 1.97 3.74 -9.53
CA VAL A 48 3.38 3.77 -9.97
C VAL A 48 3.50 4.24 -11.42
N MET A 49 2.59 3.82 -12.30
CA MET A 49 2.58 4.23 -13.70
C MET A 49 2.33 5.74 -13.85
N ASP A 50 1.39 6.30 -13.07
CA ASP A 50 1.10 7.73 -13.03
C ASP A 50 2.34 8.54 -12.58
N ALA A 51 3.01 8.11 -11.50
CA ALA A 51 4.25 8.73 -11.03
C ALA A 51 5.39 8.62 -12.06
N ALA A 52 5.58 7.43 -12.64
CA ALA A 52 6.65 7.14 -13.60
C ALA A 52 6.48 7.92 -14.92
N GLY A 53 5.23 8.23 -15.30
CA GLY A 53 4.90 9.03 -16.48
C GLY A 53 5.54 10.42 -16.48
N TYR A 54 5.74 11.03 -15.30
CA TYR A 54 6.44 12.31 -15.18
C TYR A 54 7.93 12.23 -15.55
N TRP A 55 8.50 11.03 -15.58
CA TRP A 55 9.89 10.77 -15.96
C TRP A 55 10.00 10.02 -17.29
N ASP A 56 8.90 9.87 -18.04
CA ASP A 56 8.81 9.08 -19.26
C ASP A 56 9.30 7.62 -19.06
N MET A 57 9.07 7.07 -17.86
CA MET A 57 9.47 5.71 -17.50
C MET A 57 8.26 4.77 -17.45
N SER A 58 8.48 3.49 -17.77
CA SER A 58 7.48 2.46 -17.47
C SER A 58 7.61 1.99 -16.02
N VAL A 59 6.56 1.37 -15.49
CA VAL A 59 6.60 0.67 -14.20
C VAL A 59 7.77 -0.33 -14.14
N GLY A 60 8.02 -1.04 -15.25
CA GLY A 60 9.13 -1.99 -15.33
C GLY A 60 10.50 -1.34 -15.24
N ASP A 61 10.67 -0.12 -15.77
CA ASP A 61 11.94 0.61 -15.66
C ASP A 61 12.19 1.09 -14.23
N VAL A 62 11.15 1.53 -13.55
CA VAL A 62 11.20 1.90 -12.13
C VAL A 62 11.57 0.69 -11.28
N LEU A 63 10.81 -0.40 -11.36
CA LEU A 63 10.97 -1.56 -10.47
C LEU A 63 12.28 -2.34 -10.69
N ARG A 64 12.95 -2.16 -11.84
CA ARG A 64 14.26 -2.80 -12.10
C ARG A 64 15.41 -2.21 -11.28
N SER A 65 15.36 -0.93 -10.96
CA SER A 65 16.47 -0.23 -10.29
C SER A 65 16.22 0.03 -8.80
N VAL A 66 14.97 -0.06 -8.36
CA VAL A 66 14.55 0.22 -6.99
C VAL A 66 15.17 -0.78 -6.02
N GLY A 67 15.80 -0.26 -4.96
CA GLY A 67 16.37 -1.06 -3.88
C GLY A 67 15.40 -1.33 -2.73
N ALA A 68 14.35 -0.50 -2.60
CA ALA A 68 13.34 -0.64 -1.56
C ALA A 68 11.94 -0.24 -2.05
N CYS A 69 10.96 -1.10 -1.79
CA CYS A 69 9.54 -0.79 -1.94
C CYS A 69 8.89 -0.77 -0.56
N ILE A 70 8.34 0.36 -0.16
CA ILE A 70 7.70 0.57 1.14
C ILE A 70 6.20 0.62 0.89
N TYR A 71 5.46 -0.29 1.52
CA TYR A 71 4.01 -0.33 1.41
C TYR A 71 3.41 0.03 2.77
N SER A 72 2.52 1.02 2.75
CA SER A 72 1.64 1.38 3.85
C SER A 72 0.20 1.39 3.37
N GLY A 73 -0.74 1.19 4.28
CA GLY A 73 -2.14 1.27 3.91
C GLY A 73 -3.09 1.15 5.08
N THR A 74 -4.35 1.48 4.80
CA THR A 74 -5.41 1.61 5.79
C THR A 74 -6.45 0.49 5.75
N THR A 75 -6.31 -0.48 4.83
CA THR A 75 -7.25 -1.60 4.66
C THR A 75 -7.47 -2.38 5.96
N MET A 76 -6.41 -2.66 6.73
CA MET A 76 -6.51 -3.37 8.02
C MET A 76 -7.31 -2.59 9.05
N ILE A 77 -7.00 -1.29 9.25
CA ILE A 77 -7.69 -0.49 10.26
C ILE A 77 -9.14 -0.21 9.85
N ASN A 78 -9.41 -0.01 8.56
CA ASN A 78 -10.77 0.15 8.04
C ASN A 78 -11.60 -1.12 8.24
N THR A 79 -10.99 -2.29 8.08
CA THR A 79 -11.65 -3.58 8.35
C THR A 79 -12.07 -3.70 9.82
N LEU A 80 -11.21 -3.28 10.75
CA LEU A 80 -11.51 -3.27 12.19
C LEU A 80 -12.61 -2.25 12.54
N LEU A 81 -12.48 -1.01 12.08
CA LEU A 81 -13.41 0.08 12.36
C LEU A 81 -14.81 -0.19 11.80
N THR A 82 -14.90 -0.77 10.60
CA THR A 82 -16.18 -1.08 9.94
C THR A 82 -16.75 -2.44 10.33
N ARG A 83 -16.01 -3.23 11.13
CA ARG A 83 -16.39 -4.59 11.55
C ARG A 83 -16.71 -5.52 10.37
N LYS A 84 -16.05 -5.32 9.23
CA LYS A 84 -16.21 -6.11 8.00
C LYS A 84 -15.19 -7.25 7.84
N GLY A 85 -14.48 -7.58 8.92
CA GLY A 85 -13.54 -8.69 8.94
C GLY A 85 -14.21 -10.07 8.87
N LEU A 86 -13.38 -11.11 8.76
CA LEU A 86 -13.85 -12.50 8.80
C LEU A 86 -14.40 -12.85 10.20
N ARG A 87 -15.41 -13.72 10.23
CA ARG A 87 -15.86 -14.33 11.49
C ARG A 87 -14.80 -15.33 11.95
N VAL A 88 -14.19 -15.05 13.09
CA VAL A 88 -13.17 -15.90 13.73
C VAL A 88 -13.71 -16.52 15.02
N GLY A 89 -13.19 -17.69 15.39
CA GLY A 89 -13.41 -18.31 16.69
C GLY A 89 -12.22 -18.05 17.63
N LEU A 90 -12.48 -18.02 18.93
CA LEU A 90 -11.45 -17.90 19.97
C LEU A 90 -11.45 -19.16 20.82
N ILE A 91 -10.29 -19.80 20.98
CA ILE A 91 -10.09 -20.87 21.96
C ILE A 91 -9.40 -20.25 23.16
N ILE A 92 -10.00 -20.39 24.33
CA ILE A 92 -9.54 -19.80 25.59
C ILE A 92 -9.58 -20.84 26.70
N SER A 93 -8.82 -20.59 27.78
CA SER A 93 -8.84 -21.43 28.97
C SER A 93 -10.23 -21.51 29.57
N LYS A 94 -10.64 -22.72 29.97
CA LYS A 94 -11.92 -22.96 30.65
C LYS A 94 -12.06 -22.07 31.89
N GLY A 95 -13.19 -21.37 32.00
CA GLY A 95 -13.47 -20.42 33.08
C GLY A 95 -13.07 -18.97 32.78
N LEU A 96 -12.52 -18.67 31.60
CA LEU A 96 -12.17 -17.31 31.15
C LEU A 96 -12.94 -16.89 29.87
N GLU A 97 -14.02 -17.59 29.53
CA GLU A 97 -14.77 -17.40 28.28
C GLU A 97 -15.26 -15.96 28.09
N ASP A 98 -15.61 -15.26 29.18
CA ASP A 98 -16.13 -13.90 29.16
C ASP A 98 -15.04 -12.81 29.27
N TYR A 99 -13.75 -13.17 29.39
CA TYR A 99 -12.68 -12.21 29.65
C TYR A 99 -12.58 -11.08 28.60
N VAL A 100 -12.87 -11.38 27.34
CA VAL A 100 -12.85 -10.40 26.24
C VAL A 100 -14.09 -9.51 26.18
N LEU A 101 -15.09 -9.77 27.01
CA LEU A 101 -16.35 -9.02 27.11
C LEU A 101 -16.39 -8.13 28.36
N MET A 102 -15.42 -8.27 29.26
CA MET A 102 -15.32 -7.50 30.50
C MET A 102 -14.66 -6.13 30.22
N GLU A 103 -15.31 -5.04 30.65
CA GLU A 103 -14.77 -3.68 30.67
C GLU A 103 -14.02 -3.39 31.97
#